data_AF-A0A519YWL6-F1
#
_entry.id   AF-A0A519YWL6-F1
#
_cell.length_a   1.000
_cell.length_b   1.000
_cell.length_c   1.000
_cell.angle_alpha   90.00
_cell.angle_beta   90.00
_cell.angle_gamma   90.00
#
_symmetry.space_group_name_H-M   'P 1'
#
loop_
_entity.id
_entity.type
_entity.pdbx_description
1 polymer ?
#
loop_
_entity_poly.entity_id
_entity_poly.type
_entity_poly.pdbx_seq_one_letter_code
_entity_poly.pdbx_strand_id
1 'polypeptide(L)'
;MSATASPITIPKAEKTLNGYRPYWAKRFGTAKYLPMSRDEMTALGWDSCDIIIVTGDAYVDHPSFGMAVIGRMLEAQGFRVGIIAQPDWQSADPFKVLGKPNLFYGVTAGNMDSMINRYTADRKIRSDDVYTPGGQGGSRPDRASLVYAQRCKEAYTDVPIIMGGIEGSLRRIAHYDYWQDKVRRSILADAKADLLLYGNAERAIVEIAHRLAAREPIEQITDVRGTAFMRRTNDPTAAGWFELDSSEVDMPGRVDEHINPYQTTSEQAEAQGSTCAKEDAAKADGPPSPALALVDGNNAMAAAMGSGVKPINFVRSPLAAVKPKGKIMMPPRDRTVIRLPSYEQVKSDSVLYAHANRVLHLETNPGNARALVQAHGHRDVWINPPPIPLTTAEMDFTFDLPYARSPHPAYADEKGGHDGATKIPAWEMIRFSVNIMRGCFGGCTFCSITEHEGRIIQS
;
A
#
# COMPACT_ATOMS: atom_id res chain seq x y z
N MET A 1 -17.49 6.36 36.90
CA MET A 1 -16.53 5.23 36.80
C MET A 1 -15.95 5.28 35.40
N SER A 2 -14.66 5.58 35.33
CA SER A 2 -13.89 5.80 34.09
C SER A 2 -14.04 4.59 33.17
N ALA A 3 -14.37 4.82 31.90
CA ALA A 3 -14.30 3.78 30.90
C ALA A 3 -12.82 3.47 30.70
N THR A 4 -12.37 2.33 31.23
CA THR A 4 -11.07 1.76 30.84
C THR A 4 -11.18 1.43 29.36
N ALA A 5 -10.67 2.31 28.50
CA ALA A 5 -10.42 2.00 27.11
C ALA A 5 -9.63 0.69 27.09
N SER A 6 -10.14 -0.34 26.40
CA SER A 6 -9.39 -1.58 26.22
C SER A 6 -8.01 -1.21 25.68
N PRO A 7 -6.91 -1.60 26.36
CA PRO A 7 -5.58 -1.24 25.92
C PRO A 7 -5.36 -1.79 24.51
N ILE A 8 -4.99 -0.91 23.59
CA ILE A 8 -4.62 -1.30 22.24
C ILE A 8 -3.34 -2.10 22.36
N THR A 9 -3.43 -3.40 22.08
CA THR A 9 -2.24 -4.15 21.72
C THR A 9 -2.04 -3.89 20.24
N ILE A 10 -0.99 -3.14 19.87
CA ILE A 10 -0.62 -3.02 18.45
C ILE A 10 -0.48 -4.45 17.93
N PRO A 11 -1.24 -4.86 16.89
CA PRO A 11 -1.14 -6.20 16.37
C PRO A 11 0.30 -6.41 15.92
N LYS A 12 1.00 -7.34 16.57
CA LYS A 12 2.33 -7.75 16.10
C LYS A 12 2.13 -8.64 14.89
N ALA A 13 3.03 -8.55 13.92
CA ALA A 13 3.08 -9.54 12.86
C ALA A 13 3.26 -10.92 13.50
N GLU A 14 2.48 -11.91 13.07
CA GLU A 14 2.55 -13.26 13.62
C GLU A 14 3.91 -13.92 13.34
N LYS A 15 4.56 -13.54 12.23
CA LYS A 15 5.90 -14.01 11.84
C LYS A 15 6.78 -12.83 11.42
N THR A 16 8.04 -12.89 11.84
CA THR A 16 9.07 -11.97 11.37
C THR A 16 9.51 -12.31 9.95
N LEU A 17 10.13 -11.37 9.24
CA LEU A 17 10.61 -11.59 7.86
C LEU A 17 11.59 -12.78 7.76
N ASN A 18 12.38 -13.04 8.79
CA ASN A 18 13.33 -14.15 8.88
C ASN A 18 12.78 -15.40 9.58
N GLY A 19 11.50 -15.40 9.96
CA GLY A 19 10.87 -16.50 10.71
C GLY A 19 10.47 -17.70 9.85
N TYR A 20 10.45 -17.56 8.52
CA TYR A 20 10.12 -18.64 7.61
C TYR A 20 11.34 -19.52 7.33
N ARG A 21 11.12 -20.83 7.24
CA ARG A 21 12.15 -21.75 6.73
C ARG A 21 12.41 -21.38 5.26
N PRO A 22 13.66 -21.09 4.88
CA PRO A 22 13.94 -20.75 3.49
C PRO A 22 13.53 -21.87 2.54
N TYR A 23 13.03 -21.46 1.37
CA TYR A 23 12.66 -22.35 0.29
C TYR A 23 13.88 -23.09 -0.28
N TRP A 24 13.64 -24.23 -0.94
CA TRP A 24 14.69 -25.20 -1.29
C TRP A 24 15.79 -24.60 -2.19
N ALA A 25 15.45 -23.59 -3.00
CA ALA A 25 16.35 -23.01 -3.96
C ALA A 25 17.42 -22.10 -3.33
N LYS A 26 17.36 -21.84 -2.01
CA LYS A 26 18.46 -21.25 -1.23
C LYS A 26 19.82 -21.94 -1.46
N ARG A 27 19.81 -23.23 -1.82
CA ARG A 27 21.02 -24.00 -2.14
C ARG A 27 21.85 -23.44 -3.31
N PHE A 28 21.26 -22.65 -4.20
CA PHE A 28 21.97 -22.01 -5.31
C PHE A 28 22.75 -20.76 -4.88
N GLY A 29 22.57 -20.29 -3.64
CA GLY A 29 23.15 -19.05 -3.16
C GLY A 29 22.41 -17.82 -3.69
N THR A 30 23.07 -16.67 -3.63
CA THR A 30 22.54 -15.36 -4.02
C THR A 30 23.13 -14.96 -5.37
N ALA A 31 22.28 -14.53 -6.30
CA ALA A 31 22.70 -14.01 -7.60
C ALA A 31 23.31 -12.60 -7.45
N LYS A 32 24.35 -12.28 -8.22
CA LYS A 32 24.91 -10.93 -8.25
C LYS A 32 23.87 -9.90 -8.69
N TYR A 33 23.05 -10.28 -9.67
CA TYR A 33 21.83 -9.62 -10.09
C TYR A 33 20.76 -10.68 -10.31
N LEU A 34 19.50 -10.39 -9.98
CA LEU A 34 18.38 -11.20 -10.43
C LEU A 34 18.37 -11.30 -11.97
N PRO A 35 18.23 -12.50 -12.55
CA PRO A 35 18.35 -12.70 -13.99
C PRO A 35 17.20 -12.01 -14.75
N MET A 36 17.58 -11.38 -15.86
CA MET A 36 16.69 -10.80 -16.87
C MET A 36 16.63 -11.62 -18.16
N SER A 37 17.50 -12.63 -18.32
CA SER A 37 17.53 -13.50 -19.50
C SER A 37 17.67 -14.99 -19.16
N ARG A 38 17.37 -15.86 -20.14
CA ARG A 38 17.59 -17.32 -20.03
C ARG A 38 19.06 -17.69 -19.91
N ASP A 39 19.94 -16.93 -20.53
CA ASP A 39 21.38 -17.17 -20.48
C ASP A 39 21.91 -16.89 -19.07
N GLU A 40 21.43 -15.82 -18.42
CA GLU A 40 21.74 -15.52 -17.02
C GLU A 40 21.17 -16.58 -16.07
N MET A 41 19.95 -17.07 -16.30
CA MET A 41 19.40 -18.20 -15.54
C MET A 41 20.30 -19.44 -15.69
N THR A 42 20.76 -19.72 -16.90
CA THR A 42 21.65 -20.86 -17.19
C THR A 42 22.98 -20.71 -16.46
N ALA A 43 23.55 -19.50 -16.43
CA ALA A 43 24.77 -19.19 -15.68
C ALA A 43 24.59 -19.38 -14.15
N LEU A 44 23.38 -19.17 -13.63
CA LEU A 44 23.01 -19.43 -12.23
C LEU A 44 22.64 -20.91 -11.97
N GLY A 45 22.60 -21.75 -13.01
CA GLY A 45 22.18 -23.15 -12.92
C GLY A 45 20.67 -23.33 -12.71
N TRP A 46 19.85 -22.36 -13.12
CA TRP A 46 18.40 -22.36 -12.96
C TRP A 46 17.70 -22.80 -14.26
N ASP A 47 16.79 -23.78 -14.14
CA ASP A 47 15.92 -24.21 -15.24
C ASP A 47 14.66 -23.33 -15.42
N SER A 48 14.22 -22.70 -14.32
CA SER A 48 12.98 -21.95 -14.20
C SER A 48 13.10 -20.92 -13.06
N CYS A 49 12.30 -19.86 -13.15
CA CYS A 49 12.07 -18.95 -12.03
C CYS A 49 10.89 -19.47 -11.20
N ASP A 50 10.96 -19.34 -9.88
CA ASP A 50 9.79 -19.58 -9.04
C ASP A 50 8.85 -18.38 -9.11
N ILE A 51 9.42 -17.17 -9.14
CA ILE A 51 8.69 -15.91 -9.19
C ILE A 51 9.32 -15.04 -10.27
N ILE A 52 8.49 -14.37 -11.08
CA ILE A 52 8.96 -13.37 -12.05
C ILE A 52 8.33 -12.02 -11.72
N ILE A 53 9.17 -11.01 -11.52
CA ILE A 53 8.72 -9.63 -11.31
C ILE A 53 8.75 -8.88 -12.64
N VAL A 54 7.63 -8.28 -13.02
CA VAL A 54 7.50 -7.43 -14.19
C VAL A 54 7.37 -5.98 -13.73
N THR A 55 8.27 -5.12 -14.23
CA THR A 55 8.36 -3.72 -13.81
C THR A 55 8.38 -2.76 -14.99
N GLY A 56 7.80 -1.57 -14.79
CA GLY A 56 7.83 -0.49 -15.77
C GLY A 56 9.11 0.33 -15.79
N ASP A 57 9.96 0.21 -14.76
CA ASP A 57 11.27 0.86 -14.73
C ASP A 57 12.37 -0.07 -15.27
N ALA A 58 13.52 0.50 -15.61
CA ALA A 58 14.75 -0.27 -15.74
C ALA A 58 15.09 -1.01 -14.44
N TYR A 59 15.71 -2.17 -14.55
CA TYR A 59 16.19 -2.89 -13.37
C TYR A 59 17.47 -2.25 -12.82
N VAL A 60 17.31 -1.54 -11.71
CA VAL A 60 18.42 -1.06 -10.87
C VAL A 60 18.36 -1.79 -9.55
N ASP A 61 19.39 -2.58 -9.25
CA ASP A 61 19.44 -3.38 -8.04
C ASP A 61 19.93 -2.55 -6.86
N HIS A 62 19.04 -1.68 -6.36
CA HIS A 62 19.32 -0.71 -5.30
C HIS A 62 18.16 -0.67 -4.29
N PRO A 63 18.41 -0.51 -2.98
CA PRO A 63 17.36 -0.51 -1.95
C PRO A 63 16.38 0.67 -2.00
N SER A 64 16.55 1.60 -2.93
CA SER A 64 15.61 2.71 -3.20
C SER A 64 14.65 2.40 -4.34
N PHE A 65 14.79 1.22 -4.96
CA PHE A 65 13.98 0.74 -6.06
C PHE A 65 13.08 -0.39 -5.54
N GLY A 66 11.77 -0.16 -5.51
CA GLY A 66 10.83 -1.05 -4.82
C GLY A 66 10.81 -2.48 -5.36
N MET A 67 10.92 -2.65 -6.69
CA MET A 67 11.01 -3.97 -7.32
C MET A 67 12.29 -4.73 -6.92
N ALA A 68 13.41 -4.02 -6.71
CA ALA A 68 14.66 -4.63 -6.25
C ALA A 68 14.54 -5.06 -4.78
N VAL A 69 13.94 -4.23 -3.92
CA VAL A 69 13.66 -4.60 -2.52
C VAL A 69 12.81 -5.87 -2.45
N ILE A 70 11.70 -5.92 -3.20
CA ILE A 70 10.82 -7.11 -3.21
C ILE A 70 11.54 -8.33 -3.82
N GLY A 71 12.29 -8.14 -4.90
CA GLY A 71 13.04 -9.22 -5.54
C GLY A 71 14.10 -9.83 -4.62
N ARG A 72 14.91 -8.98 -3.98
CA ARG A 72 15.94 -9.41 -3.00
C ARG A 72 15.32 -10.03 -1.76
N MET A 73 14.19 -9.48 -1.29
CA MET A 73 13.47 -10.06 -0.15
C MET A 73 13.00 -11.49 -0.45
N LEU A 74 12.44 -11.72 -1.65
CA LEU A 74 12.03 -13.07 -2.09
C LEU A 74 13.22 -14.01 -2.31
N GLU A 75 14.33 -13.53 -2.89
CA GLU A 75 15.57 -14.31 -3.00
C GLU A 75 16.13 -14.71 -1.62
N ALA A 76 16.08 -13.80 -0.64
CA ALA A 76 16.50 -14.07 0.74
C ALA A 76 15.62 -15.14 1.43
N GLN A 77 14.36 -15.27 1.00
CA GLN A 77 13.48 -16.38 1.40
C GLN A 77 13.82 -17.70 0.70
N GLY A 78 14.78 -17.73 -0.22
CA GLY A 78 15.24 -18.92 -0.91
C GLY A 78 14.52 -19.23 -2.21
N PHE A 79 13.78 -18.28 -2.80
CA PHE A 79 13.13 -18.43 -4.09
C PHE A 79 14.04 -18.02 -5.25
N ARG A 80 13.86 -18.65 -6.42
CA ARG A 80 14.48 -18.18 -7.67
C ARG A 80 13.64 -17.07 -8.27
N VAL A 81 14.17 -15.86 -8.29
CA VAL A 81 13.44 -14.67 -8.70
C VAL A 81 14.07 -14.10 -9.96
N GLY A 82 13.27 -13.94 -11.02
CA GLY A 82 13.68 -13.25 -12.24
C GLY A 82 12.99 -11.90 -12.40
N ILE A 83 13.56 -11.01 -13.21
CA ILE A 83 12.98 -9.69 -13.50
C ILE A 83 12.81 -9.49 -15.00
N ILE A 84 11.62 -9.04 -15.41
CA ILE A 84 11.34 -8.53 -16.76
C ILE A 84 11.12 -7.02 -16.63
N ALA A 85 12.11 -6.24 -17.03
CA ALA A 85 12.09 -4.78 -16.94
C ALA A 85 11.75 -4.16 -18.30
N GLN A 86 10.77 -3.24 -18.31
CA GLN A 86 10.32 -2.52 -19.52
C GLN A 86 10.03 -3.43 -20.73
N PRO A 87 9.24 -4.52 -20.56
CA PRO A 87 8.88 -5.36 -21.70
C PRO A 87 8.03 -4.57 -22.69
N ASP A 88 8.24 -4.81 -24.00
CA ASP A 88 7.31 -4.33 -25.02
C ASP A 88 5.93 -4.96 -24.78
N TRP A 89 4.94 -4.09 -24.60
CA TRP A 89 3.56 -4.47 -24.24
C TRP A 89 2.66 -4.65 -25.46
N GLN A 90 3.18 -4.54 -26.68
CA GLN A 90 2.40 -4.76 -27.90
C GLN A 90 2.05 -6.24 -28.10
N SER A 91 2.81 -7.17 -27.49
CA SER A 91 2.54 -8.61 -27.49
C SER A 91 2.81 -9.25 -26.13
N ALA A 92 2.42 -10.52 -25.97
CA ALA A 92 2.73 -11.30 -24.77
C ALA A 92 4.11 -11.98 -24.80
N ASP A 93 4.81 -11.98 -25.94
CA ASP A 93 6.06 -12.73 -26.08
C ASP A 93 7.21 -12.20 -25.21
N PRO A 94 7.40 -10.87 -25.04
CA PRO A 94 8.37 -10.33 -24.09
C PRO A 94 8.14 -10.77 -22.64
N PHE A 95 6.91 -11.17 -22.27
CA PHE A 95 6.58 -11.64 -20.93
C PHE A 95 6.89 -13.14 -20.73
N LYS A 96 7.26 -13.85 -21.81
CA LYS A 96 7.64 -15.27 -21.81
C LYS A 96 9.15 -15.50 -21.84
N VAL A 97 9.96 -14.45 -21.93
CA VAL A 97 11.43 -14.53 -22.07
C VAL A 97 12.08 -15.41 -21.00
N LEU A 98 11.66 -15.28 -19.73
CA LEU A 98 12.15 -16.12 -18.62
C LEU A 98 11.41 -17.46 -18.45
N GLY A 99 10.40 -17.70 -19.28
CA GLY A 99 9.47 -18.83 -19.18
C GLY A 99 8.34 -18.64 -18.19
N LYS A 100 7.66 -19.75 -17.92
CA LYS A 100 6.57 -19.83 -16.95
C LYS A 100 7.15 -19.83 -15.52
N PRO A 101 6.72 -18.93 -14.63
CA PRO A 101 7.11 -19.00 -13.23
C PRO A 101 6.39 -20.16 -12.53
N ASN A 102 7.04 -20.75 -11.53
CA ASN A 102 6.44 -21.89 -10.79
C ASN A 102 5.34 -21.46 -9.79
N LEU A 103 5.39 -20.22 -9.29
CA LEU A 103 4.48 -19.72 -8.26
C LEU A 103 3.58 -18.58 -8.78
N PHE A 104 4.14 -17.44 -9.20
CA PHE A 104 3.35 -16.29 -9.65
C PHE A 104 4.15 -15.25 -10.45
N TYR A 105 3.43 -14.37 -11.14
CA TYR A 105 3.95 -13.09 -11.63
C TYR A 105 3.70 -11.97 -10.62
N GLY A 106 4.75 -11.23 -10.25
CA GLY A 106 4.64 -9.97 -9.52
C GLY A 106 4.63 -8.79 -10.49
N VAL A 107 3.61 -7.92 -10.47
CA VAL A 107 3.46 -6.84 -11.47
C VAL A 107 3.46 -5.47 -10.81
N THR A 108 4.26 -4.54 -11.34
CA THR A 108 4.29 -3.14 -10.91
C THR A 108 4.59 -2.17 -12.05
N ALA A 109 4.12 -0.92 -11.95
CA ALA A 109 4.49 0.17 -12.85
C ALA A 109 5.92 0.69 -12.62
N GLY A 110 6.56 0.31 -11.51
CA GLY A 110 7.86 0.83 -11.07
C GLY A 110 7.74 1.69 -9.80
N ASN A 111 8.73 2.55 -9.58
CA ASN A 111 8.83 3.46 -8.44
C ASN A 111 7.86 4.65 -8.55
N MET A 112 7.31 4.91 -9.73
CA MET A 112 6.38 6.02 -9.97
C MET A 112 5.18 5.55 -10.81
N ASP A 113 4.06 6.25 -10.67
CA ASP A 113 2.89 6.05 -11.52
C ASP A 113 3.24 6.30 -13.00
N SER A 114 2.81 5.40 -13.88
CA SER A 114 3.19 5.42 -15.30
C SER A 114 2.66 6.65 -16.03
N MET A 115 1.48 7.16 -15.64
CA MET A 115 0.91 8.38 -16.21
C MET A 115 1.68 9.60 -15.73
N ILE A 116 2.00 9.65 -14.43
CA ILE A 116 2.82 10.73 -13.87
C ILE A 116 4.19 10.76 -14.52
N ASN A 117 4.76 9.62 -14.91
CA ASN A 117 6.05 9.59 -15.60
C ASN A 117 5.97 10.16 -17.01
N ARG A 118 4.98 9.72 -17.78
CA ARG A 118 4.84 10.08 -19.19
C ARG A 118 4.27 11.48 -19.42
N TYR A 119 3.51 12.03 -18.49
CA TYR A 119 2.78 13.28 -18.67
C TYR A 119 3.10 14.32 -17.58
N THR A 120 3.13 15.60 -17.98
CA THR A 120 3.13 16.73 -17.04
C THR A 120 1.75 16.94 -16.43
N ALA A 121 1.65 17.73 -15.35
CA ALA A 121 0.36 18.12 -14.75
C ALA A 121 -0.59 18.76 -15.78
N ASP A 122 -0.05 19.51 -16.75
CA ASP A 122 -0.81 20.11 -17.85
C ASP A 122 -1.14 19.12 -19.00
N ARG A 123 -0.97 17.81 -18.78
CA ARG A 123 -1.24 16.74 -19.76
C ARG A 123 -0.38 16.79 -21.03
N LYS A 124 0.81 17.41 -20.95
CA LYS A 124 1.80 17.35 -22.03
C LYS A 124 2.67 16.10 -21.90
N ILE A 125 2.96 15.44 -23.00
CA ILE A 125 3.85 14.27 -23.03
C ILE A 125 5.28 14.74 -22.73
N ARG A 126 5.97 14.05 -21.82
CA ARG A 126 7.40 14.22 -21.57
C ARG A 126 8.22 13.49 -22.62
N SER A 127 9.31 14.12 -23.04
CA SER A 127 10.31 13.50 -23.93
C SER A 127 11.24 12.54 -23.20
N ASP A 128 11.33 12.67 -21.88
CA ASP A 128 12.26 11.97 -21.00
C ASP A 128 11.55 11.04 -20.00
N ASP A 129 12.21 9.93 -19.63
CA ASP A 129 11.84 9.04 -18.54
C ASP A 129 13.06 8.80 -17.64
N VAL A 130 13.00 9.34 -16.42
CA VAL A 130 14.12 9.30 -15.46
C VAL A 130 14.47 7.88 -14.97
N TYR A 131 13.62 6.90 -15.21
CA TYR A 131 13.81 5.50 -14.82
C TYR A 131 14.18 4.59 -16.00
N THR A 132 14.47 5.15 -17.17
CA THR A 132 14.86 4.41 -18.38
C THR A 132 16.35 4.65 -18.70
N PRO A 133 17.08 3.66 -19.27
CA PRO A 133 18.46 3.87 -19.70
C PRO A 133 18.57 4.97 -20.77
N GLY A 134 19.45 5.93 -20.54
CA GLY A 134 19.62 7.11 -21.39
C GLY A 134 18.50 8.15 -21.28
N GLY A 135 17.60 8.01 -20.30
CA GLY A 135 16.49 8.94 -20.10
C GLY A 135 15.42 8.88 -21.18
N GLN A 136 15.36 7.81 -21.97
CA GLN A 136 14.48 7.71 -23.14
C GLN A 136 13.01 7.60 -22.73
N GLY A 137 12.17 8.50 -23.23
CA GLY A 137 10.72 8.44 -23.04
C GLY A 137 10.08 7.30 -23.83
N GLY A 138 8.96 6.77 -23.32
CA GLY A 138 8.11 5.84 -24.06
C GLY A 138 8.45 4.34 -23.92
N SER A 139 9.28 3.95 -22.94
CA SER A 139 9.62 2.53 -22.69
C SER A 139 8.61 1.76 -21.83
N ARG A 140 7.46 2.37 -21.51
CA ARG A 140 6.35 1.72 -20.78
C ARG A 140 4.99 2.24 -21.27
N PRO A 141 3.90 1.47 -21.13
CA PRO A 141 2.57 1.93 -21.48
C PRO A 141 1.97 2.84 -20.39
N ASP A 142 0.94 3.56 -20.79
CA ASP A 142 0.01 4.19 -19.86
C ASP A 142 -0.69 3.13 -19.02
N ARG A 143 -0.76 3.36 -17.70
CA ARG A 143 -1.33 2.41 -16.72
C ARG A 143 -0.62 1.06 -16.80
N ALA A 144 0.71 1.12 -16.73
CA ALA A 144 1.59 0.00 -16.93
C ALA A 144 1.18 -1.25 -16.13
N SER A 145 0.79 -1.11 -14.87
CA SER A 145 0.40 -2.26 -14.04
C SER A 145 -0.77 -3.03 -14.64
N LEU A 146 -1.77 -2.32 -15.17
CA LEU A 146 -2.95 -2.94 -15.80
C LEU A 146 -2.57 -3.66 -17.09
N VAL A 147 -1.81 -3.00 -17.96
CA VAL A 147 -1.39 -3.58 -19.25
C VAL A 147 -0.49 -4.80 -19.02
N TYR A 148 0.48 -4.69 -18.12
CA TYR A 148 1.40 -5.78 -17.82
C TYR A 148 0.71 -6.98 -17.18
N ALA A 149 -0.25 -6.76 -16.28
CA ALA A 149 -1.05 -7.85 -15.72
C ALA A 149 -1.82 -8.60 -16.82
N GLN A 150 -2.44 -7.88 -17.77
CA GLN A 150 -3.13 -8.50 -18.89
C GLN A 150 -2.18 -9.28 -19.80
N ARG A 151 -0.98 -8.76 -20.09
CA ARG A 151 0.05 -9.48 -20.87
C ARG A 151 0.61 -10.69 -20.15
N CYS A 152 0.80 -10.64 -18.83
CA CYS A 152 1.16 -11.82 -18.04
C CYS A 152 0.08 -12.90 -18.13
N LYS A 153 -1.21 -12.51 -18.07
CA LYS A 153 -2.34 -13.44 -18.18
C LYS A 153 -2.45 -14.07 -19.57
N GLU A 154 -2.12 -13.30 -20.60
CA GLU A 154 -2.03 -13.78 -21.99
C GLU A 154 -0.84 -14.72 -22.19
N ALA A 155 0.31 -14.43 -21.56
CA ALA A 155 1.49 -15.27 -21.63
C ALA A 155 1.26 -16.64 -20.97
N TYR A 156 0.69 -16.66 -19.77
CA TYR A 156 0.34 -17.89 -19.04
C TYR A 156 -0.95 -17.71 -18.24
N THR A 157 -2.04 -18.31 -18.72
CA THR A 157 -3.39 -18.10 -18.15
C THR A 157 -3.58 -18.71 -16.76
N ASP A 158 -2.86 -19.78 -16.44
CA ASP A 158 -2.99 -20.50 -15.17
C ASP A 158 -2.03 -20.01 -14.07
N VAL A 159 -1.16 -19.04 -14.39
CA VAL A 159 -0.23 -18.46 -13.42
C VAL A 159 -0.94 -17.35 -12.63
N PRO A 160 -0.87 -17.38 -11.30
CA PRO A 160 -1.38 -16.29 -10.47
C PRO A 160 -0.66 -14.97 -10.72
N ILE A 161 -1.41 -13.86 -10.67
CA ILE A 161 -0.87 -12.51 -10.85
C ILE A 161 -1.08 -11.71 -9.56
N ILE A 162 0.02 -11.26 -8.98
CA ILE A 162 0.07 -10.44 -7.78
C ILE A 162 0.54 -9.04 -8.18
N MET A 163 -0.31 -8.02 -8.03
CA MET A 163 0.02 -6.64 -8.37
C MET A 163 0.47 -5.85 -7.14
N GLY A 164 1.34 -4.87 -7.32
CA GLY A 164 1.74 -3.95 -6.25
C GLY A 164 2.35 -2.63 -6.74
N GLY A 165 3.01 -1.92 -5.82
CA GLY A 165 3.58 -0.61 -6.05
C GLY A 165 2.56 0.53 -5.92
N ILE A 166 3.02 1.76 -6.14
CA ILE A 166 2.22 2.98 -5.93
C ILE A 166 0.98 2.98 -6.83
N GLU A 167 1.14 2.66 -8.12
CA GLU A 167 0.03 2.69 -9.08
C GLU A 167 -1.09 1.70 -8.72
N GLY A 168 -0.76 0.50 -8.25
CA GLY A 168 -1.75 -0.47 -7.77
C GLY A 168 -2.37 -0.01 -6.45
N SER A 169 -1.54 0.37 -5.48
CA SER A 169 -1.98 0.76 -4.13
C SER A 169 -3.01 1.87 -4.14
N LEU A 170 -2.76 2.96 -4.87
CA LEU A 170 -3.65 4.13 -4.91
C LEU A 170 -4.96 3.84 -5.67
N ARG A 171 -5.01 2.79 -6.47
CA ARG A 171 -6.17 2.42 -7.31
C ARG A 171 -6.92 1.19 -6.77
N ARG A 172 -6.72 0.83 -5.50
CA ARG A 172 -7.31 -0.35 -4.85
C ARG A 172 -8.83 -0.26 -4.64
N ILE A 173 -9.37 0.95 -4.53
CA ILE A 173 -10.82 1.24 -4.54
C ILE A 173 -11.21 2.07 -5.77
N ALA A 174 -12.49 2.43 -5.87
CA ALA A 174 -12.95 3.48 -6.77
C ALA A 174 -12.14 4.77 -6.56
N HIS A 175 -11.55 5.29 -7.63
CA HIS A 175 -10.62 6.42 -7.57
C HIS A 175 -10.93 7.41 -8.69
N TYR A 176 -10.67 8.69 -8.42
CA TYR A 176 -10.74 9.73 -9.42
C TYR A 176 -9.50 9.68 -10.32
N ASP A 177 -9.72 9.55 -11.63
CA ASP A 177 -8.66 9.59 -12.62
C ASP A 177 -8.57 11.00 -13.22
N TYR A 178 -7.54 11.73 -12.82
CA TYR A 178 -7.29 13.11 -13.27
C TYR A 178 -7.15 13.21 -14.81
N TRP A 179 -6.59 12.20 -15.45
CA TRP A 179 -6.32 12.21 -16.89
C TRP A 179 -7.59 12.13 -17.74
N GLN A 180 -8.55 11.31 -17.30
CA GLN A 180 -9.83 11.10 -17.98
C GLN A 180 -10.99 11.91 -17.37
N ASP A 181 -10.74 12.68 -16.31
CA ASP A 181 -11.74 13.49 -15.61
C ASP A 181 -12.99 12.67 -15.21
N LYS A 182 -12.75 11.51 -14.59
CA LYS A 182 -13.84 10.61 -14.17
C LYS A 182 -13.43 9.70 -13.03
N VAL A 183 -14.41 9.22 -12.28
CA VAL A 183 -14.23 8.14 -11.31
C VAL A 183 -14.13 6.80 -12.06
N ARG A 184 -13.06 6.05 -11.79
CA ARG A 184 -12.84 4.69 -12.28
C ARG A 184 -13.09 3.67 -11.17
N ARG A 185 -13.33 2.43 -11.57
CA ARG A 185 -13.41 1.27 -10.67
C ARG A 185 -12.03 0.98 -10.07
N SER A 186 -12.00 0.10 -9.07
CA SER A 186 -10.75 -0.50 -8.59
C SER A 186 -9.97 -1.12 -9.76
N ILE A 187 -8.65 -0.99 -9.76
CA ILE A 187 -7.78 -1.60 -10.76
C ILE A 187 -7.96 -3.12 -10.83
N LEU A 188 -8.32 -3.76 -9.71
CA LEU A 188 -8.62 -5.20 -9.62
C LEU A 188 -9.80 -5.63 -10.51
N ALA A 189 -10.75 -4.73 -10.79
CA ALA A 189 -11.86 -5.03 -11.67
C ALA A 189 -11.44 -5.16 -13.15
N ASP A 190 -10.38 -4.45 -13.56
CA ASP A 190 -9.93 -4.34 -14.95
C ASP A 190 -8.66 -5.16 -15.25
N ALA A 191 -7.76 -5.33 -14.26
CA ALA A 191 -6.43 -5.90 -14.47
C ALA A 191 -6.39 -7.44 -14.53
N LYS A 192 -7.45 -8.12 -14.08
CA LYS A 192 -7.49 -9.59 -13.90
C LYS A 192 -6.36 -10.12 -12.98
N ALA A 193 -5.86 -9.29 -12.07
CA ALA A 193 -4.96 -9.73 -11.01
C ALA A 193 -5.74 -10.53 -9.96
N ASP A 194 -5.10 -11.52 -9.37
CA ASP A 194 -5.68 -12.38 -8.35
C ASP A 194 -5.58 -11.72 -6.96
N LEU A 195 -4.45 -11.06 -6.69
CA LEU A 195 -4.20 -10.27 -5.47
C LEU A 195 -3.56 -8.93 -5.81
N LEU A 196 -3.89 -7.90 -5.02
CA LEU A 196 -3.21 -6.61 -5.00
C LEU A 196 -2.62 -6.37 -3.62
N LEU A 197 -1.33 -6.10 -3.54
CA LEU A 197 -0.64 -5.74 -2.31
C LEU A 197 -0.49 -4.23 -2.28
N TYR A 198 -0.90 -3.62 -1.17
CA TYR A 198 -0.82 -2.19 -0.98
C TYR A 198 0.05 -1.82 0.23
N GLY A 199 0.76 -0.71 0.07
CA GLY A 199 1.78 -0.25 1.00
C GLY A 199 3.04 -1.11 1.04
N ASN A 200 3.71 -1.12 2.19
CA ASN A 200 4.96 -1.85 2.40
C ASN A 200 4.68 -3.36 2.41
N ALA A 201 4.94 -3.99 1.26
CA ALA A 201 4.45 -5.30 0.92
C ALA A 201 5.38 -6.45 1.35
N GLU A 202 6.54 -6.18 1.95
CA GLU A 202 7.57 -7.18 2.28
C GLU A 202 7.02 -8.35 3.08
N ARG A 203 6.20 -8.07 4.12
CA ARG A 203 5.58 -9.15 4.92
C ARG A 203 4.57 -9.95 4.10
N ALA A 204 3.67 -9.24 3.43
CA ALA A 204 2.57 -9.86 2.70
C ALA A 204 3.10 -10.75 1.56
N ILE A 205 4.07 -10.27 0.78
CA ILE A 205 4.60 -11.03 -0.35
C ILE A 205 5.37 -12.27 0.12
N VAL A 206 6.10 -12.19 1.23
CA VAL A 206 6.82 -13.33 1.83
C VAL A 206 5.84 -14.39 2.29
N GLU A 207 4.79 -13.99 3.02
CA GLU A 207 3.77 -14.91 3.49
C GLU A 207 3.05 -15.60 2.32
N ILE A 208 2.62 -14.82 1.32
CA ILE A 208 1.93 -15.36 0.14
C ILE A 208 2.84 -16.30 -0.64
N ALA A 209 4.12 -15.95 -0.86
CA ALA A 209 5.06 -16.80 -1.57
C ALA A 209 5.25 -18.16 -0.88
N HIS A 210 5.36 -18.19 0.45
CA HIS A 210 5.46 -19.44 1.21
C HIS A 210 4.17 -20.26 1.19
N ARG A 211 3.00 -19.62 1.25
CA ARG A 211 1.69 -20.32 1.15
C ARG A 211 1.48 -20.92 -0.25
N LEU A 212 1.80 -20.18 -1.30
CA LEU A 212 1.78 -20.69 -2.68
C LEU A 212 2.80 -21.83 -2.88
N ALA A 213 3.99 -21.74 -2.27
CA ALA A 213 4.98 -22.81 -2.30
C ALA A 213 4.51 -24.07 -1.54
N ALA A 214 3.66 -23.91 -0.53
CA ALA A 214 2.94 -24.98 0.15
C ALA A 214 1.72 -25.49 -0.64
N ARG A 215 1.51 -25.02 -1.88
CA ARG A 215 0.41 -25.35 -2.79
C ARG A 215 -0.96 -24.93 -2.29
N GLU A 216 -1.01 -23.92 -1.44
CA GLU A 216 -2.28 -23.27 -1.12
C GLU A 216 -2.79 -22.50 -2.35
N PRO A 217 -4.05 -22.71 -2.78
CA PRO A 217 -4.61 -21.96 -3.88
C PRO A 217 -4.66 -20.46 -3.54
N ILE A 218 -4.28 -19.59 -4.49
CA ILE A 218 -4.25 -18.13 -4.26
C ILE A 218 -5.60 -17.59 -3.79
N GLU A 219 -6.68 -18.25 -4.21
CA GLU A 219 -8.05 -18.01 -3.81
C GLU A 219 -8.35 -18.08 -2.32
N GLN A 220 -7.60 -18.89 -1.60
CA GLN A 220 -7.82 -19.19 -0.19
C GLN A 220 -7.00 -18.25 0.70
N ILE A 221 -6.08 -17.49 0.10
CA ILE A 221 -5.22 -16.51 0.79
C ILE A 221 -5.97 -15.18 0.89
N THR A 222 -6.95 -15.12 1.81
CA THR A 222 -7.85 -13.97 1.95
C THR A 222 -7.67 -13.19 3.24
N ASP A 223 -6.71 -13.58 4.07
CA ASP A 223 -6.50 -13.10 5.45
C ASP A 223 -5.18 -12.33 5.64
N VAL A 224 -4.35 -12.22 4.60
CA VAL A 224 -3.05 -11.54 4.68
C VAL A 224 -3.25 -10.02 4.71
N ARG A 225 -2.69 -9.36 5.73
CA ARG A 225 -2.73 -7.89 5.85
C ARG A 225 -2.02 -7.19 4.70
N GLY A 226 -2.51 -6.02 4.31
CA GLY A 226 -1.98 -5.26 3.17
C GLY A 226 -2.37 -5.84 1.80
N THR A 227 -3.39 -6.69 1.74
CA THR A 227 -3.90 -7.25 0.48
C THR A 227 -5.31 -6.79 0.15
N ALA A 228 -5.64 -6.80 -1.14
CA ALA A 228 -6.97 -6.57 -1.67
C ALA A 228 -7.26 -7.55 -2.81
N PHE A 229 -8.51 -7.95 -2.97
CA PHE A 229 -8.94 -8.89 -4.01
C PHE A 229 -10.42 -8.71 -4.40
N MET A 230 -10.77 -9.19 -5.60
CA MET A 230 -12.17 -9.31 -6.01
C MET A 230 -12.80 -10.53 -5.32
N ARG A 231 -13.83 -10.30 -4.51
CA ARG A 231 -14.61 -11.38 -3.91
C ARG A 231 -15.33 -12.20 -4.96
N ARG A 232 -15.41 -13.50 -4.70
CA ARG A 232 -16.14 -14.47 -5.52
C ARG A 232 -17.57 -14.59 -5.03
N THR A 233 -18.47 -15.03 -5.90
CA THR A 233 -19.92 -15.14 -5.61
C THR A 233 -20.23 -16.03 -4.39
N ASN A 234 -19.37 -17.02 -4.10
CA ASN A 234 -19.50 -17.94 -2.97
C ASN A 234 -18.31 -17.84 -1.98
N ASP A 235 -17.72 -16.66 -1.86
CA ASP A 235 -16.52 -16.45 -1.04
C ASP A 235 -16.83 -16.49 0.47
N PRO A 236 -16.26 -17.45 1.23
CA PRO A 236 -16.49 -17.56 2.67
C PRO A 236 -15.79 -16.46 3.48
N THR A 237 -15.01 -15.57 2.86
CA THR A 237 -14.26 -14.52 3.56
C THR A 237 -15.14 -13.68 4.48
N ALA A 238 -16.37 -13.35 4.07
CA ALA A 238 -17.28 -12.56 4.92
C ALA A 238 -18.02 -13.39 5.99
N ALA A 239 -17.86 -14.72 6.00
CA ALA A 239 -18.50 -15.56 7.00
C ALA A 239 -17.95 -15.24 8.39
N GLY A 240 -18.83 -14.86 9.32
CA GLY A 240 -18.46 -14.47 10.68
C GLY A 240 -17.91 -13.04 10.81
N TRP A 241 -17.93 -12.22 9.75
CA TRP A 241 -17.62 -10.80 9.84
C TRP A 241 -18.88 -9.97 10.10
N PHE A 242 -18.72 -8.92 10.90
CA PHE A 242 -19.72 -7.88 11.09
C PHE A 242 -19.52 -6.78 10.06
N GLU A 243 -20.55 -6.47 9.29
CA GLU A 243 -20.50 -5.37 8.32
C GLU A 243 -21.00 -4.07 8.99
N LEU A 244 -20.14 -3.05 9.03
CA LEU A 244 -20.48 -1.69 9.41
C LEU A 244 -20.80 -0.91 8.12
N ASP A 245 -22.06 -0.52 7.96
CA ASP A 245 -22.49 0.23 6.79
C ASP A 245 -22.05 1.69 6.86
N SER A 246 -21.28 2.12 5.87
CA SER A 246 -20.84 3.50 5.67
C SER A 246 -21.20 3.99 4.25
N SER A 247 -22.26 3.42 3.65
CA SER A 247 -22.74 3.77 2.31
C SER A 247 -23.45 5.12 2.22
N GLU A 248 -23.84 5.70 3.37
CA GLU A 248 -24.44 7.02 3.50
C GLU A 248 -23.53 7.97 4.28
N VAL A 249 -23.75 9.28 4.12
CA VAL A 249 -23.01 10.33 4.84
C VAL A 249 -23.38 10.31 6.32
N ASP A 250 -22.38 10.47 7.19
CA ASP A 250 -22.58 10.56 8.63
C ASP A 250 -23.59 11.65 9.00
N MET A 251 -24.63 11.28 9.75
CA MET A 251 -25.62 12.21 10.27
C MET A 251 -25.16 12.75 11.64
N PRO A 252 -25.48 14.02 11.99
CA PRO A 252 -25.18 14.55 13.31
C PRO A 252 -25.70 13.64 14.42
N GLY A 253 -24.78 13.18 15.28
CA GLY A 253 -25.09 12.15 16.26
C GLY A 253 -23.93 11.92 17.21
N ARG A 254 -23.96 10.75 17.85
CA ARG A 254 -22.86 10.30 18.71
C ARG A 254 -21.63 10.06 17.84
N VAL A 255 -20.52 10.71 18.19
CA VAL A 255 -19.20 10.40 17.63
C VAL A 255 -18.57 9.32 18.50
N ASP A 256 -18.20 8.20 17.90
CA ASP A 256 -17.44 7.18 18.62
C ASP A 256 -16.03 7.68 18.87
N GLU A 257 -15.52 7.45 20.09
CA GLU A 257 -14.18 7.88 20.46
C GLU A 257 -13.16 7.16 19.58
N HIS A 258 -12.33 7.94 18.88
CA HIS A 258 -11.28 7.38 18.05
C HIS A 258 -10.20 6.78 18.93
N ILE A 259 -9.97 5.49 18.74
CA ILE A 259 -8.86 4.77 19.36
C ILE A 259 -7.55 5.40 18.85
N ASN A 260 -6.78 6.07 19.72
CA ASN A 260 -5.49 6.65 19.36
C ASN A 260 -4.52 5.51 18.95
N PRO A 261 -4.14 5.40 17.68
CA PRO A 261 -3.34 4.29 17.23
C PRO A 261 -1.84 4.42 17.55
N TYR A 262 -1.39 5.61 17.95
CA TYR A 262 -0.01 5.88 18.34
C TYR A 262 0.03 6.02 19.85
N GLN A 263 0.02 4.90 20.57
CA GLN A 263 0.42 4.95 21.97
C GLN A 263 1.86 5.46 22.01
N THR A 264 2.07 6.60 22.66
CA THR A 264 3.39 7.19 22.90
C THR A 264 4.28 6.19 23.64
N THR A 265 5.60 6.34 23.53
CA THR A 265 6.57 5.47 24.25
C THR A 265 6.30 5.45 25.76
N SER A 266 5.79 6.55 26.32
CA SER A 266 5.29 6.69 27.70
C SER A 266 4.05 5.83 27.97
N GLU A 267 3.03 5.87 27.11
CA GLU A 267 1.80 5.07 27.27
C GLU A 267 2.06 3.56 27.06
N GLN A 268 3.02 3.19 26.20
CA GLN A 268 3.47 1.81 26.02
C GLN A 268 4.28 1.30 27.22
N ALA A 269 5.10 2.15 27.83
CA ALA A 269 5.86 1.82 29.03
C ALA A 269 4.91 1.64 30.24
N GLU A 270 3.94 2.54 30.43
CA GLU A 270 2.90 2.43 31.45
C GLU A 270 2.05 1.17 31.28
N ALA A 271 1.64 0.83 30.06
CA ALA A 271 0.89 -0.40 29.77
C ALA A 271 1.70 -1.69 30.03
N GLN A 272 3.03 -1.61 30.04
CA GLN A 272 3.95 -2.73 30.33
C GLN A 272 4.50 -2.70 31.75
N GLY A 273 4.02 -1.79 32.62
CA GLY A 273 4.45 -1.67 34.01
C GLY A 273 5.89 -1.16 34.18
N SER A 274 6.40 -0.44 33.19
CA SER A 274 7.76 0.12 33.16
C SER A 274 7.71 1.63 33.01
N THR A 275 8.67 2.36 33.59
CA THR A 275 8.78 3.81 33.44
C THR A 275 9.96 4.15 32.55
N CYS A 276 9.78 5.07 31.59
CA CYS A 276 10.87 5.55 30.75
C CYS A 276 11.79 6.51 31.53
N ALA A 277 13.11 6.31 31.43
CA ALA A 277 14.15 7.12 32.09
C ALA A 277 14.18 8.62 31.72
N LYS A 278 13.37 9.08 30.76
CA LYS A 278 13.26 10.51 30.40
C LYS A 278 12.47 11.33 31.41
N GLU A 279 11.72 10.71 32.33
CA GLU A 279 10.95 11.44 33.34
C GLU A 279 11.79 11.95 34.53
N ASP A 280 12.94 11.34 34.82
CA ASP A 280 13.79 11.80 35.92
C ASP A 280 14.51 13.12 35.60
N ALA A 281 14.66 13.47 34.31
CA ALA A 281 15.22 14.74 33.86
C ALA A 281 14.17 15.85 33.69
N ALA A 282 12.88 15.53 33.55
CA ALA A 282 11.80 16.49 33.32
C ALA A 282 11.09 16.97 34.61
N LYS A 283 11.44 16.40 35.77
CA LYS A 283 10.93 16.83 37.08
C LYS A 283 11.74 17.97 37.73
N ALA A 284 12.79 18.45 37.08
CA ALA A 284 13.55 19.62 37.53
C ALA A 284 13.31 20.82 36.59
N ASP A 285 12.60 21.80 37.12
CA ASP A 285 12.46 23.19 36.67
C ASP A 285 11.75 23.52 35.34
N GLY A 286 10.47 23.90 35.48
CA GLY A 286 9.73 24.73 34.52
C GLY A 286 8.22 24.80 34.83
N PRO A 287 7.59 25.98 34.91
CA PRO A 287 6.16 26.08 35.21
C PRO A 287 5.31 25.49 34.07
N PRO A 288 4.12 24.93 34.37
CA PRO A 288 3.32 24.22 33.40
C PRO A 288 2.82 25.17 32.31
N SER A 289 3.02 24.79 31.03
CA SER A 289 2.37 25.46 29.90
C SER A 289 0.85 25.31 29.99
N PRO A 290 0.08 26.36 29.68
CA PRO A 290 -1.37 26.32 29.84
C PRO A 290 -2.01 25.37 28.83
N ALA A 291 -2.95 24.58 29.33
CA ALA A 291 -3.87 23.80 28.51
C ALA A 291 -4.60 24.73 27.54
N LEU A 292 -4.51 24.43 26.24
CA LEU A 292 -5.36 25.02 25.21
C LEU A 292 -6.80 24.56 25.44
N ALA A 293 -7.53 25.32 26.24
CA ALA A 293 -8.98 25.28 26.25
C ALA A 293 -9.47 25.77 24.88
N LEU A 294 -10.16 24.89 24.15
CA LEU A 294 -10.98 25.29 23.01
C LEU A 294 -12.04 26.28 23.52
N VAL A 295 -11.83 27.56 23.22
CA VAL A 295 -12.83 28.60 23.42
C VAL A 295 -13.85 28.44 22.31
N ASP A 296 -15.09 28.09 22.66
CA ASP A 296 -16.23 28.11 21.75
C ASP A 296 -16.36 29.52 21.14
N GLY A 297 -15.98 29.66 19.87
CA GLY A 297 -15.96 30.91 19.11
C GLY A 297 -17.33 31.52 18.78
N ASN A 298 -18.39 31.17 19.52
CA ASN A 298 -19.75 31.65 19.27
C ASN A 298 -20.25 32.72 20.26
N ASN A 299 -19.47 33.11 21.27
CA ASN A 299 -19.92 34.10 22.28
C ASN A 299 -19.21 35.47 22.24
N ALA A 300 -18.39 35.75 21.23
CA ALA A 300 -17.69 37.04 21.12
C ALA A 300 -18.26 38.00 20.06
N MET A 301 -19.37 37.66 19.40
CA MET A 301 -19.97 38.50 18.34
C MET A 301 -21.48 38.73 18.55
N ALA A 302 -21.92 38.84 19.80
CA ALA A 302 -23.30 39.22 20.16
C ALA A 302 -23.37 40.56 20.93
N ALA A 303 -22.23 41.16 21.28
CA ALA A 303 -22.20 42.42 22.05
C ALA A 303 -22.18 43.69 21.18
N ALA A 304 -22.27 43.56 19.85
CA ALA A 304 -22.19 44.70 18.95
C ALA A 304 -23.14 44.54 17.75
N MET A 305 -24.46 44.60 17.96
CA MET A 305 -25.41 45.00 16.92
C MET A 305 -26.79 45.33 17.51
N GLY A 306 -27.33 46.48 17.10
CA GLY A 306 -28.53 47.09 17.66
C GLY A 306 -29.81 46.27 17.54
N SER A 307 -30.73 46.55 18.46
CA SER A 307 -32.05 45.96 18.59
C SER A 307 -32.89 46.12 17.32
N GLY A 308 -33.13 45.03 16.59
CA GLY A 308 -34.03 45.04 15.44
C GLY A 308 -34.05 43.79 14.56
N VAL A 309 -33.14 42.83 14.73
CA VAL A 309 -33.10 41.61 13.91
C VAL A 309 -33.64 40.43 14.70
N LYS A 310 -34.75 39.82 14.24
CA LYS A 310 -35.21 38.52 14.74
C LYS A 310 -34.44 37.42 14.00
N PRO A 311 -33.62 36.60 14.68
CA PRO A 311 -33.01 35.44 14.03
C PRO A 311 -34.11 34.45 13.65
N ILE A 312 -34.14 34.04 12.38
CA ILE A 312 -34.95 32.91 11.94
C ILE A 312 -34.27 31.66 12.49
N ASN A 313 -34.83 31.09 13.56
CA ASN A 313 -34.40 29.79 14.07
C ASN A 313 -34.90 28.71 13.11
N PHE A 314 -33.99 28.13 12.33
CA PHE A 314 -34.26 26.89 11.62
C PHE A 314 -34.30 25.74 12.64
N VAL A 315 -35.48 25.51 13.22
CA VAL A 315 -35.75 24.27 13.94
C VAL A 315 -35.97 23.18 12.89
N ARG A 316 -34.92 22.41 12.57
CA ARG A 316 -35.12 21.14 11.85
C ARG A 316 -35.95 20.24 12.76
N SER A 317 -37.19 19.96 12.37
CA SER A 317 -38.04 18.96 13.01
C SER A 317 -37.36 17.59 12.84
N PRO A 318 -36.87 16.93 13.91
CA PRO A 318 -36.35 15.59 13.78
C PRO A 318 -37.55 14.65 13.69
N LEU A 319 -37.91 14.26 12.49
CA LEU A 319 -38.69 13.03 12.29
C LEU A 319 -37.86 11.87 12.88
N ALA A 320 -38.25 11.47 14.08
CA ALA A 320 -38.03 10.16 14.70
C ALA A 320 -36.65 9.51 14.49
N ALA A 321 -35.58 10.12 15.02
CA ALA A 321 -34.39 9.35 15.39
C ALA A 321 -34.74 8.57 16.68
N VAL A 322 -35.22 7.33 16.51
CA VAL A 322 -35.33 6.37 17.59
C VAL A 322 -33.92 6.17 18.17
N LYS A 323 -33.61 6.87 19.26
CA LYS A 323 -32.38 6.65 20.02
C LYS A 323 -32.42 5.21 20.55
N PRO A 324 -31.45 4.34 20.20
CA PRO A 324 -31.34 3.06 20.89
C PRO A 324 -30.96 3.38 22.34
N LYS A 325 -31.88 3.15 23.29
CA LYS A 325 -31.55 3.13 24.71
C LYS A 325 -30.76 1.86 24.98
N GLY A 326 -29.44 1.96 25.04
CA GLY A 326 -28.54 0.87 25.43
C GLY A 326 -27.08 1.24 25.18
N LYS A 327 -26.15 0.61 25.92
CA LYS A 327 -24.74 0.57 25.53
C LYS A 327 -24.65 -0.25 24.24
N ILE A 328 -24.52 0.42 23.09
CA ILE A 328 -24.20 -0.27 21.83
C ILE A 328 -22.76 -0.77 22.00
N MET A 329 -22.61 -2.08 22.24
CA MET A 329 -21.32 -2.73 22.24
C MET A 329 -20.92 -2.91 20.78
N MET A 330 -19.91 -2.17 20.32
CA MET A 330 -19.39 -2.35 18.97
C MET A 330 -18.86 -3.79 18.83
N PRO A 331 -19.08 -4.43 17.66
CA PRO A 331 -18.48 -5.74 17.39
C PRO A 331 -16.95 -5.67 17.47
N PRO A 332 -16.28 -6.81 17.71
CA PRO A 332 -14.82 -6.89 17.72
C PRO A 332 -14.23 -6.31 16.41
N ARG A 333 -13.28 -5.36 16.52
CA ARG A 333 -12.74 -4.63 15.35
C ARG A 333 -12.02 -5.56 14.37
N ASP A 334 -11.38 -6.60 14.88
CA ASP A 334 -10.68 -7.65 14.13
C ASP A 334 -11.62 -8.50 13.25
N ARG A 335 -12.92 -8.52 13.57
CA ARG A 335 -13.98 -9.18 12.78
C ARG A 335 -15.02 -8.20 12.26
N THR A 336 -14.68 -6.93 12.13
CA THR A 336 -15.55 -5.90 11.55
C THR A 336 -14.99 -5.41 10.23
N VAL A 337 -15.83 -5.39 9.19
CA VAL A 337 -15.52 -4.83 7.87
C VAL A 337 -16.40 -3.59 7.64
N ILE A 338 -15.85 -2.52 7.08
CA ILE A 338 -16.61 -1.32 6.75
C ILE A 338 -17.03 -1.36 5.28
N ARG A 339 -18.33 -1.25 5.02
CA ARG A 339 -18.85 -1.10 3.66
C ARG A 339 -18.77 0.35 3.21
N LEU A 340 -17.95 0.59 2.20
CA LEU A 340 -17.86 1.88 1.51
C LEU A 340 -19.04 2.06 0.56
N PRO A 341 -19.42 3.32 0.22
CA PRO A 341 -20.35 3.58 -0.87
C PRO A 341 -19.88 2.89 -2.15
N SER A 342 -20.81 2.31 -2.90
CA SER A 342 -20.51 1.55 -4.11
C SER A 342 -19.85 2.42 -5.17
N TYR A 343 -19.15 1.78 -6.12
CA TYR A 343 -18.61 2.49 -7.29
C TYR A 343 -19.69 3.28 -8.02
N GLU A 344 -20.86 2.69 -8.21
CA GLU A 344 -22.01 3.32 -8.85
C GLU A 344 -22.45 4.60 -8.11
N GLN A 345 -22.48 4.57 -6.77
CA GLN A 345 -22.80 5.73 -5.94
C GLN A 345 -21.73 6.83 -6.03
N VAL A 346 -20.46 6.50 -5.78
CA VAL A 346 -19.37 7.50 -5.77
C VAL A 346 -19.07 8.08 -7.15
N LYS A 347 -19.44 7.36 -8.22
CA LYS A 347 -19.37 7.88 -9.59
C LYS A 347 -20.40 8.99 -9.82
N SER A 348 -21.59 8.87 -9.23
CA SER A 348 -22.69 9.84 -9.41
C SER A 348 -22.69 10.98 -8.40
N ASP A 349 -22.06 10.81 -7.24
CA ASP A 349 -22.12 11.75 -6.13
C ASP A 349 -20.71 12.05 -5.58
N SER A 350 -20.29 13.31 -5.72
CA SER A 350 -18.98 13.78 -5.24
C SER A 350 -18.87 13.84 -3.72
N VAL A 351 -20.00 14.00 -3.01
CA VAL A 351 -20.05 13.98 -1.54
C VAL A 351 -19.82 12.55 -1.04
N LEU A 352 -20.45 11.56 -1.66
CA LEU A 352 -20.18 10.14 -1.33
C LEU A 352 -18.76 9.73 -1.71
N TYR A 353 -18.19 10.28 -2.78
CA TYR A 353 -16.77 10.09 -3.10
C TYR A 353 -15.85 10.66 -2.01
N ALA A 354 -16.11 11.87 -1.52
CA ALA A 354 -15.35 12.48 -0.43
C ALA A 354 -15.50 11.69 0.88
N HIS A 355 -16.71 11.20 1.18
CA HIS A 355 -17.00 10.35 2.34
C HIS A 355 -16.22 9.03 2.26
N ALA A 356 -16.28 8.33 1.14
CA ALA A 356 -15.53 7.08 0.93
C ALA A 356 -14.02 7.29 1.12
N ASN A 357 -13.46 8.39 0.60
CA ASN A 357 -12.06 8.73 0.80
C ASN A 357 -11.72 9.05 2.25
N ARG A 358 -12.58 9.78 2.97
CA ARG A 358 -12.39 10.03 4.40
C ARG A 358 -12.33 8.72 5.18
N VAL A 359 -13.27 7.80 4.95
CA VAL A 359 -13.29 6.49 5.63
C VAL A 359 -12.03 5.70 5.31
N LEU A 360 -11.62 5.66 4.03
CA LEU A 360 -10.37 5.03 3.62
C LEU A 360 -9.17 5.59 4.40
N HIS A 361 -9.07 6.92 4.54
CA HIS A 361 -7.96 7.57 5.24
C HIS A 361 -7.96 7.28 6.75
N LEU A 362 -9.13 7.13 7.37
CA LEU A 362 -9.24 6.76 8.78
C LEU A 362 -8.75 5.33 9.04
N GLU A 363 -8.96 4.43 8.08
CA GLU A 363 -8.59 3.01 8.17
C GLU A 363 -7.20 2.71 7.58
N THR A 364 -6.35 3.74 7.42
CA THR A 364 -4.94 3.59 6.98
C THR A 364 -4.00 3.21 8.13
N ASN A 365 -4.41 3.35 9.39
CA ASN A 365 -3.50 3.05 10.50
C ASN A 365 -3.51 1.55 10.88
N PRO A 366 -2.36 0.84 10.77
CA PRO A 366 -2.31 -0.60 11.02
C PRO A 366 -2.78 -1.03 12.42
N GLY A 367 -2.64 -0.17 13.44
CA GLY A 367 -2.97 -0.50 14.84
C GLY A 367 -4.46 -0.56 15.16
N ASN A 368 -5.31 0.14 14.40
CA ASN A 368 -6.75 0.24 14.67
C ASN A 368 -7.65 0.07 13.42
N ALA A 369 -7.04 -0.13 12.25
CA ALA A 369 -7.72 -0.29 10.98
C ALA A 369 -8.57 -1.57 10.91
N ARG A 370 -9.74 -1.42 10.32
CA ARG A 370 -10.66 -2.48 9.94
C ARG A 370 -10.45 -2.89 8.49
N ALA A 371 -11.00 -4.05 8.13
CA ALA A 371 -11.13 -4.40 6.72
C ALA A 371 -12.12 -3.44 6.04
N LEU A 372 -11.96 -3.22 4.74
CA LEU A 372 -12.90 -2.45 3.93
C LEU A 372 -13.50 -3.33 2.84
N VAL A 373 -14.72 -3.02 2.44
CA VAL A 373 -15.38 -3.65 1.30
C VAL A 373 -16.10 -2.60 0.46
N GLN A 374 -15.97 -2.69 -0.86
CA GLN A 374 -16.65 -1.79 -1.80
C GLN A 374 -17.29 -2.59 -2.93
N ALA A 375 -18.57 -2.31 -3.21
CA ALA A 375 -19.27 -2.91 -4.34
C ALA A 375 -18.83 -2.27 -5.68
N HIS A 376 -18.53 -3.11 -6.66
CA HIS A 376 -18.25 -2.74 -8.06
C HIS A 376 -19.14 -3.57 -9.00
N GLY A 377 -20.36 -3.08 -9.27
CA GLY A 377 -21.37 -3.85 -9.99
C GLY A 377 -21.86 -5.05 -9.17
N HIS A 378 -21.65 -6.27 -9.67
CA HIS A 378 -22.12 -7.52 -9.02
C HIS A 378 -21.07 -8.18 -8.11
N ARG A 379 -19.89 -7.59 -7.97
CA ARG A 379 -18.80 -8.14 -7.16
C ARG A 379 -18.30 -7.11 -6.17
N ASP A 380 -17.82 -7.59 -5.04
CA ASP A 380 -17.16 -6.78 -4.02
C ASP A 380 -15.64 -6.79 -4.23
N VAL A 381 -15.00 -5.65 -3.99
CA VAL A 381 -13.57 -5.59 -3.68
C VAL A 381 -13.42 -5.66 -2.16
N TRP A 382 -12.66 -6.63 -1.68
CA TRP A 382 -12.27 -6.75 -0.27
C TRP A 382 -10.87 -6.19 -0.07
N ILE A 383 -10.65 -5.50 1.05
CA ILE A 383 -9.38 -4.92 1.44
C ILE A 383 -9.09 -5.30 2.88
N ASN A 384 -8.07 -6.12 3.07
CA ASN A 384 -7.59 -6.46 4.41
C ASN A 384 -6.93 -5.25 5.06
N PRO A 385 -6.87 -5.18 6.40
CA PRO A 385 -6.21 -4.08 7.10
C PRO A 385 -4.74 -3.86 6.65
N PRO A 386 -4.19 -2.64 6.77
CA PRO A 386 -2.83 -2.31 6.34
C PRO A 386 -1.75 -3.20 6.96
N PRO A 387 -0.61 -3.39 6.28
CA PRO A 387 0.48 -4.20 6.80
C PRO A 387 1.03 -3.61 8.11
N ILE A 388 1.46 -4.48 9.03
CA ILE A 388 2.14 -4.04 10.24
C ILE A 388 3.55 -3.57 9.86
N PRO A 389 3.97 -2.36 10.30
CA PRO A 389 5.31 -1.86 10.02
C PRO A 389 6.40 -2.85 10.42
N LEU A 390 7.51 -2.82 9.68
CA LEU A 390 8.73 -3.52 10.04
C LEU A 390 9.32 -2.94 11.34
N THR A 391 9.83 -3.81 12.19
CA THR A 391 10.70 -3.41 13.29
C THR A 391 12.05 -2.93 12.75
N THR A 392 12.82 -2.18 13.54
CA THR A 392 14.16 -1.72 13.14
C THR A 392 15.04 -2.89 12.68
N ALA A 393 15.07 -4.00 13.42
CA ALA A 393 15.85 -5.19 13.04
C ALA A 393 15.41 -5.82 11.71
N GLU A 394 14.11 -5.80 11.38
CA GLU A 394 13.61 -6.30 10.10
C GLU A 394 13.89 -5.31 8.96
N MET A 395 13.91 -4.02 9.27
CA MET A 395 14.28 -2.99 8.30
C MET A 395 15.77 -3.08 7.98
N ASP A 396 16.65 -3.12 8.98
CA ASP A 396 18.09 -3.36 8.83
C ASP A 396 18.32 -4.60 7.97
N PHE A 397 17.66 -5.71 8.30
CA PHE A 397 17.73 -6.94 7.50
C PHE A 397 17.38 -6.72 6.02
N THR A 398 16.33 -5.95 5.72
CA THR A 398 15.87 -5.70 4.34
C THR A 398 16.84 -4.82 3.56
N PHE A 399 17.45 -3.84 4.22
CA PHE A 399 18.40 -2.91 3.61
C PHE A 399 19.84 -3.45 3.54
N ASP A 400 20.19 -4.42 4.38
CA ASP A 400 21.46 -5.15 4.40
C ASP A 400 21.52 -6.32 3.41
N LEU A 401 20.42 -6.60 2.69
CA LEU A 401 20.43 -7.59 1.62
C LEU A 401 21.52 -7.26 0.56
N PRO A 402 22.06 -8.27 -0.14
CA PRO A 402 23.21 -8.11 -1.03
C PRO A 402 22.84 -7.42 -2.37
N TYR A 403 22.51 -6.13 -2.31
CA TYR A 403 22.28 -5.29 -3.48
C TYR A 403 23.61 -4.99 -4.19
N ALA A 404 23.62 -5.05 -5.52
CA ALA A 404 24.72 -4.59 -6.37
C ALA A 404 24.88 -3.06 -6.33
N ARG A 405 23.81 -2.33 -5.93
CA ARG A 405 23.72 -0.86 -5.88
C ARG A 405 24.02 -0.18 -7.22
N SER A 406 23.72 -0.87 -8.30
CA SER A 406 24.05 -0.46 -9.66
C SER A 406 22.96 -0.93 -10.64
N PRO A 407 22.79 -0.27 -11.81
CA PRO A 407 21.95 -0.78 -12.88
C PRO A 407 22.38 -2.18 -13.33
N HIS A 408 21.45 -2.89 -13.96
CA HIS A 408 21.76 -4.18 -14.54
C HIS A 408 22.84 -4.07 -15.65
N PRO A 409 23.81 -4.99 -15.75
CA PRO A 409 24.88 -4.92 -16.76
C PRO A 409 24.39 -4.93 -18.21
N ALA A 410 23.17 -5.42 -18.47
CA ALA A 410 22.54 -5.36 -19.80
C ALA A 410 22.36 -3.92 -20.32
N TYR A 411 22.39 -2.92 -19.44
CA TYR A 411 22.32 -1.50 -19.79
C TYR A 411 23.70 -0.83 -19.84
N ALA A 412 24.80 -1.59 -19.76
CA ALA A 412 26.13 -1.00 -19.81
C ALA A 412 26.38 -0.34 -21.18
N ASP A 413 27.04 0.82 -21.17
CA ASP A 413 27.50 1.48 -22.38
C ASP A 413 28.70 0.74 -23.01
N GLU A 414 29.22 1.26 -24.13
CA GLU A 414 30.37 0.71 -24.85
C GLU A 414 31.63 0.58 -23.97
N LYS A 415 31.71 1.33 -22.87
CA LYS A 415 32.84 1.31 -21.91
C LYS A 415 32.56 0.39 -20.72
N GLY A 416 31.43 -0.32 -20.71
CA GLY A 416 31.01 -1.18 -19.61
C GLY A 416 30.47 -0.40 -18.40
N GLY A 417 30.21 0.90 -18.53
CA GLY A 417 29.74 1.77 -17.46
C GLY A 417 28.26 2.14 -17.59
N HIS A 418 27.77 2.93 -16.63
CA HIS A 418 26.40 3.46 -16.62
C HIS A 418 26.35 4.99 -16.50
N ASP A 419 27.49 5.66 -16.72
CA ASP A 419 27.62 7.12 -16.59
C ASP A 419 27.48 7.86 -17.93
N GLY A 420 27.58 7.13 -19.05
CA GLY A 420 27.53 7.67 -20.39
C GLY A 420 26.12 7.68 -21.00
N ALA A 421 26.00 7.17 -22.23
CA ALA A 421 24.76 7.24 -23.02
C ALA A 421 23.59 6.44 -22.42
N THR A 422 23.86 5.43 -21.60
CA THR A 422 22.86 4.57 -20.96
C THR A 422 22.50 4.99 -19.55
N LYS A 423 22.96 6.17 -19.11
CA LYS A 423 22.74 6.70 -17.76
C LYS A 423 21.25 6.75 -17.42
N ILE A 424 20.90 6.24 -16.24
CA ILE A 424 19.55 6.28 -15.68
C ILE A 424 19.49 7.47 -14.69
N PRO A 425 18.79 8.58 -15.03
CA PRO A 425 18.82 9.80 -14.22
C PRO A 425 18.40 9.60 -12.76
N ALA A 426 17.38 8.77 -12.51
CA ALA A 426 16.91 8.48 -11.16
C ALA A 426 18.01 7.82 -10.32
N TRP A 427 18.74 6.84 -10.87
CA TRP A 427 19.84 6.18 -10.17
C TRP A 427 21.03 7.12 -9.92
N GLU A 428 21.40 7.95 -10.90
CA GLU A 428 22.48 8.93 -10.75
C GLU A 428 22.26 9.84 -9.52
N MET A 429 21.02 10.31 -9.33
CA MET A 429 20.67 11.17 -8.21
C MET A 429 20.82 10.46 -6.85
N ILE A 430 20.57 9.15 -6.79
CA ILE A 430 20.46 8.42 -5.52
C ILE A 430 21.63 7.48 -5.20
N ARG A 431 22.57 7.24 -6.12
CA ARG A 431 23.60 6.20 -5.98
C ARG A 431 24.52 6.34 -4.77
N PHE A 432 24.59 7.55 -4.20
CA PHE A 432 25.35 7.85 -2.98
C PHE A 432 24.44 8.27 -1.81
N SER A 433 23.13 8.13 -1.96
CA SER A 433 22.16 8.47 -0.93
C SER A 433 21.96 7.31 0.03
N VAL A 434 21.74 7.64 1.30
CA VAL A 434 21.36 6.69 2.35
C VAL A 434 19.88 6.91 2.66
N ASN A 435 19.11 5.82 2.72
CA ASN A 435 17.72 5.91 3.15
C ASN A 435 17.69 6.03 4.68
N ILE A 436 17.14 7.15 5.19
CA ILE A 436 17.09 7.44 6.63
C ILE A 436 15.77 7.05 7.28
N MET A 437 14.68 6.99 6.50
CA MET A 437 13.36 6.62 7.01
C MET A 437 12.37 6.30 5.88
N ARG A 438 11.30 5.58 6.21
CA ARG A 438 10.10 5.38 5.37
C ARG A 438 8.84 5.87 6.08
N GLY A 439 7.82 6.22 5.32
CA GLY A 439 6.55 6.76 5.81
C GLY A 439 6.53 8.29 5.92
N CYS A 440 5.34 8.85 6.15
CA CYS A 440 5.17 10.29 6.31
C CYS A 440 4.16 10.64 7.41
N PHE A 441 4.64 11.24 8.51
CA PHE A 441 3.79 11.63 9.64
C PHE A 441 2.81 12.78 9.30
N GLY A 442 3.12 13.57 8.27
CA GLY A 442 2.36 14.78 7.92
C GLY A 442 0.91 14.52 7.53
N GLY A 443 0.61 13.33 6.98
CA GLY A 443 -0.76 12.88 6.76
C GLY A 443 -1.61 13.77 5.85
N CYS A 444 -0.98 14.51 4.92
CA CYS A 444 -1.67 15.43 4.00
C CYS A 444 -2.80 14.72 3.24
N THR A 445 -3.91 15.41 3.04
CA THR A 445 -5.06 14.87 2.30
C THR A 445 -4.67 14.52 0.86
N PHE A 446 -5.04 13.32 0.39
CA PHE A 446 -4.68 12.80 -0.93
C PHE A 446 -3.16 12.62 -1.16
N CYS A 447 -2.38 12.51 -0.09
CA CYS A 447 -0.95 12.24 -0.20
C CYS A 447 -0.70 10.78 -0.58
N SER A 448 -0.10 10.56 -1.75
CA SER A 448 0.29 9.23 -2.22
C SER A 448 1.21 8.50 -1.24
N ILE A 449 2.13 9.19 -0.58
CA ILE A 449 3.04 8.59 0.40
C ILE A 449 2.26 8.10 1.61
N THR A 450 1.33 8.90 2.14
CA THR A 450 0.52 8.49 3.29
C THR A 450 -0.39 7.32 2.96
N GLU A 451 -1.00 7.30 1.77
CA GLU A 451 -1.88 6.21 1.34
C GLU A 451 -1.13 4.93 0.97
N HIS A 452 0.12 5.05 0.52
CA HIS A 452 0.98 3.93 0.18
C HIS A 452 1.76 3.45 1.41
N GLU A 453 2.73 4.23 1.89
CA GLU A 453 3.65 3.82 2.96
C GLU A 453 3.04 3.93 4.36
N GLY A 454 1.97 4.70 4.52
CA GLY A 454 1.33 4.96 5.81
C GLY A 454 1.89 6.19 6.53
N ARG A 455 1.35 6.44 7.72
CA ARG A 455 1.69 7.60 8.56
C ARG A 455 2.79 7.34 9.59
N ILE A 456 3.17 6.08 9.77
CA ILE A 456 4.18 5.68 10.74
C ILE A 456 5.54 5.85 10.11
N ILE A 457 6.40 6.66 10.75
CA ILE A 457 7.81 6.75 10.38
C ILE A 457 8.54 5.52 10.89
N GLN A 458 9.31 4.89 10.01
CA GLN A 458 10.21 3.78 10.33
C GLN A 458 11.64 4.23 10.00
N SER A 459 12.58 4.04 10.93
CA SER A 459 13.98 4.47 10.82
C SER A 459 14.94 3.45 11.41
#